data_AF-A0A7C3UN87-F1
#
_entry.id   AF-A0A7C3UN87-F1
#
_cell.length_a   1.000
_cell.length_b   1.000
_cell.length_c   1.000
_cell.angle_alpha   90.00
_cell.angle_beta   90.00
_cell.angle_gamma   90.00
#
_symmetry.space_group_name_H-M   'P 1'
#
loop_
_entity.id
_entity.type
_entity.pdbx_description
1 polymer ?
#
loop_
_entity_poly.entity_id
_entity_poly.type
_entity_poly.pdbx_seq_one_letter_code
_entity_poly.pdbx_strand_id
1 'polypeptide(L)'
;NFTAHADAILMLLDPVEAIILTRAREFKKLFMALFYKAYSYGKVIKSRPECLANLIYLNREATTTSQEFIEYMGKLKCDVEECRVLGILPALLLDHMIREAHYYIGKIRGECPKDPASSGTGADSVAALGAATKKLRLWPAKNR
;
A
#
# COMPACT_ATOMS: atom_id res chain seq x y z
N ASN A 1 1.20 6.74 6.14
CA ASN A 1 0.53 7.72 5.22
C ASN A 1 1.43 7.87 4.01
N PHE A 2 1.02 7.46 2.80
CA PHE A 2 1.93 7.38 1.65
C PHE A 2 2.49 8.72 1.16
N THR A 3 1.77 9.83 1.34
CA THR A 3 2.35 11.15 1.03
C THR A 3 3.56 11.43 1.93
N ALA A 4 3.47 11.08 3.21
CA ALA A 4 4.60 11.22 4.14
C ALA A 4 5.77 10.29 3.78
N HIS A 5 5.51 9.11 3.19
CA HIS A 5 6.57 8.21 2.74
C HIS A 5 7.30 8.81 1.54
N ALA A 6 6.57 9.38 0.58
CA ALA A 6 7.18 10.11 -0.54
C ALA A 6 7.97 11.32 -0.04
N ASP A 7 7.47 12.06 0.95
CA ASP A 7 8.20 13.17 1.58
C ASP A 7 9.47 12.71 2.29
N ALA A 8 9.44 11.58 2.99
CA ALA A 8 10.63 11.01 3.60
C ALA A 8 11.73 10.72 2.56
N ILE A 9 11.37 10.15 1.41
CA ILE A 9 12.32 9.91 0.30
C ILE A 9 12.87 11.25 -0.21
N LEU A 10 12.01 12.26 -0.39
CA LEU A 10 12.44 13.58 -0.87
C LEU A 10 13.40 14.30 0.07
N MET A 11 13.26 14.07 1.38
CA MET A 11 14.04 14.76 2.41
C MET A 11 15.33 14.03 2.77
N LEU A 12 15.41 12.72 2.56
CA LEU A 12 16.52 11.88 3.04
C LEU A 12 17.50 11.48 1.93
N LEU A 13 17.22 11.80 0.66
CA LEU A 13 18.15 11.63 -0.45
C LEU A 13 18.90 12.93 -0.74
N ASP A 14 20.11 12.78 -1.28
CA ASP A 14 20.90 13.92 -1.73
C ASP A 14 20.22 14.62 -2.93
N PRO A 15 20.22 15.97 -3.01
CA PRO A 15 19.64 16.70 -4.12
C PRO A 15 20.17 16.32 -5.51
N VAL A 16 21.37 15.74 -5.62
CA VAL A 16 21.92 15.27 -6.90
C VAL A 16 21.15 14.09 -7.48
N GLU A 17 20.37 13.35 -6.68
CA GLU A 17 19.53 12.23 -7.09
C GLU A 17 18.25 12.68 -7.81
N ALA A 18 18.36 13.65 -8.71
CA ALA A 18 17.26 14.40 -9.30
C ALA A 18 16.21 13.51 -9.99
N ILE A 19 16.63 12.39 -10.61
CA ILE A 19 15.73 11.44 -11.27
C ILE A 19 14.87 10.72 -10.22
N ILE A 20 15.49 10.20 -9.16
CA ILE A 20 14.80 9.50 -8.06
C ILE A 20 13.84 10.47 -7.36
N LEU A 21 14.31 11.68 -7.05
CA LEU A 21 13.52 12.73 -6.42
C LEU A 21 12.33 13.15 -7.28
N THR A 22 12.50 13.29 -8.59
CA THR A 22 11.40 13.63 -9.50
C THR A 22 10.30 12.58 -9.44
N ARG A 23 10.67 11.30 -9.46
CA ARG A 23 9.69 10.21 -9.34
C ARG A 23 8.99 10.21 -7.99
N ALA A 24 9.69 10.46 -6.88
CA ALA A 24 9.07 10.59 -5.57
C ALA A 24 8.06 11.76 -5.51
N ARG A 25 8.36 12.91 -6.16
CA ARG A 25 7.42 14.05 -6.25
C ARG A 25 6.14 13.69 -7.01
N GLU A 26 6.24 12.86 -8.04
CA GLU A 26 5.06 12.37 -8.78
C GLU A 26 4.17 11.51 -7.89
N PHE A 27 4.74 10.55 -7.17
CA PHE A 27 3.98 9.74 -6.22
C PHE A 27 3.31 10.59 -5.13
N LYS A 28 4.01 11.59 -4.59
CA LYS A 28 3.44 12.55 -3.64
C LYS A 28 2.16 13.20 -4.20
N LYS A 29 2.21 13.68 -5.44
CA LYS A 29 1.06 14.30 -6.12
C LYS A 29 -0.09 13.30 -6.33
N LEU A 30 0.23 12.09 -6.78
CA LEU A 30 -0.77 11.02 -6.98
C LEU A 30 -1.49 10.67 -5.67
N PHE A 31 -0.76 10.46 -4.58
CA PHE A 31 -1.37 10.13 -3.28
C PHE A 31 -2.16 11.30 -2.68
N MET A 32 -1.72 12.54 -2.89
CA MET A 32 -2.53 13.71 -2.51
C MET A 32 -3.83 13.78 -3.29
N ALA A 33 -3.81 13.52 -4.60
CA ALA A 33 -5.03 13.48 -5.40
C ALA A 33 -5.99 12.37 -4.93
N LEU A 34 -5.47 11.17 -4.66
CA LEU A 34 -6.25 10.06 -4.09
C LEU A 34 -6.85 10.42 -2.73
N PHE A 35 -6.09 11.08 -1.86
CA PHE A 35 -6.57 11.53 -0.56
C PHE A 35 -7.75 12.51 -0.70
N TYR A 36 -7.64 13.51 -1.57
CA TYR A 36 -8.73 14.47 -1.79
C TYR A 36 -9.97 13.81 -2.42
N LYS A 37 -9.79 12.85 -3.35
CA LYS A 37 -10.89 12.04 -3.89
C LYS A 37 -11.59 11.26 -2.77
N ALA A 38 -10.83 10.54 -1.94
CA ALA A 38 -11.35 9.77 -0.81
C ALA A 38 -12.12 10.65 0.19
N TYR A 39 -11.53 11.80 0.56
CA TYR A 39 -12.15 12.78 1.45
C TYR A 39 -13.49 13.28 0.91
N SER A 40 -13.56 13.57 -0.39
CA SER A 40 -14.78 14.04 -1.05
C SER A 40 -15.87 12.96 -1.05
N TYR A 41 -15.52 11.71 -1.37
CA TYR A 41 -16.47 10.59 -1.33
C TYR A 41 -16.97 10.27 0.08
N GLY A 42 -16.13 10.40 1.11
CA GLY A 42 -16.56 10.20 2.50
C GLY A 42 -17.74 11.12 2.91
N LYS A 43 -17.86 12.29 2.29
CA LYS A 43 -19.00 13.20 2.50
C LYS A 43 -20.24 12.77 1.70
N VAL A 44 -20.04 12.33 0.46
CA VAL A 44 -21.14 12.04 -0.48
C VAL A 44 -21.79 10.68 -0.21
N ILE A 45 -21.02 9.65 0.11
CA ILE A 45 -21.53 8.27 0.27
C ILE A 45 -22.61 8.17 1.36
N LYS A 46 -22.52 8.98 2.43
CA LYS A 46 -23.55 9.01 3.48
C LYS A 46 -24.92 9.46 2.98
N SER A 47 -24.95 10.27 1.93
CA SER A 47 -26.18 10.85 1.36
C SER A 47 -26.65 10.17 0.07
N ARG A 48 -25.78 9.40 -0.59
CA ARG A 48 -26.00 8.81 -1.92
C ARG A 48 -25.35 7.43 -2.05
N PRO A 49 -25.98 6.36 -1.54
CA PRO A 49 -25.40 5.01 -1.57
C PRO A 49 -25.18 4.46 -2.98
N GLU A 50 -25.89 4.96 -3.99
CA GLU A 50 -25.69 4.63 -5.41
C GLU A 50 -24.29 5.02 -5.93
N CYS A 51 -23.58 5.91 -5.25
CA CYS A 51 -22.20 6.30 -5.58
C CYS A 51 -21.15 5.24 -5.18
N LEU A 52 -21.55 4.06 -4.69
CA LEU A 52 -20.62 2.98 -4.31
C LEU A 52 -19.73 2.50 -5.47
N ALA A 53 -20.19 2.61 -6.71
CA ALA A 53 -19.37 2.30 -7.89
C ALA A 53 -18.10 3.18 -7.99
N ASN A 54 -18.20 4.45 -7.61
CA ASN A 54 -17.06 5.37 -7.60
C ASN A 54 -16.03 4.99 -6.53
N LEU A 55 -16.47 4.36 -5.43
CA LEU A 55 -15.58 3.84 -4.40
C LEU A 55 -14.77 2.64 -4.91
N ILE A 56 -15.39 1.77 -5.73
CA ILE A 56 -14.68 0.64 -6.37
C ILE A 56 -13.57 1.18 -7.28
N TYR A 57 -13.86 2.20 -8.09
CA TYR A 57 -12.86 2.81 -8.95
C TYR A 57 -11.73 3.45 -8.14
N LEU A 58 -12.05 4.21 -7.10
CA LEU A 58 -11.05 4.81 -6.20
C LEU A 58 -10.16 3.74 -5.56
N ASN A 59 -10.73 2.64 -5.08
CA ASN A 59 -9.99 1.55 -4.47
C ASN A 59 -9.05 0.86 -5.47
N ARG A 60 -9.49 0.70 -6.72
CA ARG A 60 -8.63 0.19 -7.80
C ARG A 60 -7.47 1.14 -8.09
N GLU A 61 -7.76 2.42 -8.28
CA GLU A 61 -6.74 3.46 -8.51
C GLU A 61 -5.73 3.50 -7.37
N ALA A 62 -6.20 3.54 -6.11
CA ALA A 62 -5.35 3.52 -4.94
C ALA A 62 -4.49 2.25 -4.84
N THR A 63 -5.06 1.09 -5.19
CA THR A 63 -4.33 -0.18 -5.20
C THR A 63 -3.21 -0.15 -6.25
N THR A 64 -3.51 0.23 -7.48
CA THR A 64 -2.53 0.31 -8.58
C THR A 64 -1.40 1.29 -8.25
N THR A 65 -1.73 2.51 -7.82
CA THR A 65 -0.71 3.50 -7.43
C THR A 65 0.15 3.00 -6.26
N SER A 66 -0.44 2.30 -5.30
CA SER A 66 0.31 1.74 -4.17
C SER A 66 1.25 0.61 -4.61
N GLN A 67 0.86 -0.23 -5.57
CA GLN A 67 1.71 -1.28 -6.13
C GLN A 67 2.90 -0.70 -6.89
N GLU A 68 2.66 0.30 -7.75
CA GLU A 68 3.75 1.02 -8.44
C GLU A 68 4.72 1.68 -7.45
N PHE A 69 4.20 2.22 -6.34
CA PHE A 69 5.03 2.82 -5.31
C PHE A 69 5.85 1.77 -4.53
N ILE A 70 5.28 0.59 -4.26
CA ILE A 70 6.01 -0.54 -3.68
C ILE A 70 7.17 -0.97 -4.59
N GLU A 71 6.93 -1.12 -5.89
CA GLU A 71 7.97 -1.48 -6.85
C GLU A 71 9.09 -0.43 -6.92
N TYR A 72 8.71 0.84 -6.91
CA TYR A 72 9.65 1.95 -6.85
C TYR A 72 10.50 1.92 -5.57
N MET A 73 9.86 1.79 -4.40
CA MET A 73 10.58 1.68 -3.12
C MET A 73 11.45 0.43 -3.06
N GLY A 74 11.03 -0.68 -3.68
CA GLY A 74 11.81 -1.92 -3.74
C GLY A 74 13.10 -1.76 -4.53
N LYS A 75 13.04 -1.11 -5.70
CA LYS A 75 14.24 -0.78 -6.48
C LYS A 75 15.17 0.16 -5.71
N LEU A 76 14.60 1.23 -5.14
CA LEU A 76 15.36 2.20 -4.35
C LEU A 76 16.01 1.54 -3.12
N LYS A 77 15.34 0.58 -2.48
CA LYS A 77 15.89 -0.19 -1.36
C LYS A 77 17.14 -0.96 -1.81
N CYS A 78 17.09 -1.67 -2.93
CA CYS A 78 18.26 -2.37 -3.46
C CYS A 78 19.40 -1.39 -3.77
N ASP A 79 19.09 -0.26 -4.42
CA ASP A 79 20.09 0.77 -4.72
C ASP A 79 20.75 1.36 -3.46
N VAL A 80 19.99 1.55 -2.38
CA VAL A 80 20.52 1.99 -1.08
C VAL A 80 21.36 0.89 -0.42
N GLU A 81 20.93 -0.37 -0.43
CA GLU A 81 21.67 -1.51 0.13
C GLU A 81 23.00 -1.74 -0.59
N GLU A 82 23.05 -1.46 -1.89
CA GLU A 82 24.23 -1.62 -2.74
C GLU A 82 25.06 -0.32 -2.84
N CYS A 83 24.74 0.69 -2.02
CA CYS A 83 25.44 1.98 -1.94
C CYS A 83 25.52 2.71 -3.30
N ARG A 84 24.51 2.58 -4.16
CA ARG A 84 24.41 3.22 -5.48
C ARG A 84 23.70 4.57 -5.48
N VAL A 85 23.15 4.98 -4.34
CA VAL A 85 22.38 6.21 -4.18
C VAL A 85 22.96 7.03 -3.04
N LEU A 86 23.06 8.34 -3.24
CA LEU A 86 23.55 9.29 -2.24
C LEU A 86 22.40 9.77 -1.34
N GLY A 87 22.63 9.70 -0.03
CA GLY A 87 21.66 10.15 0.96
C GLY A 87 21.86 9.52 2.32
N ILE A 88 20.94 9.82 3.22
CA ILE A 88 20.87 9.28 4.59
C ILE A 88 19.63 8.39 4.78
N LEU A 89 18.92 8.07 3.70
CA LEU A 89 17.72 7.22 3.71
C LEU A 89 18.10 5.77 4.05
N PRO A 90 17.68 5.22 5.20
CA PRO A 90 18.02 3.85 5.56
C PRO A 90 17.21 2.82 4.75
N ALA A 91 17.84 1.76 4.25
CA ALA A 91 17.15 0.65 3.58
C ALA A 91 16.06 0.02 4.46
N LEU A 92 16.27 -0.04 5.78
CA LEU A 92 15.28 -0.53 6.74
C LEU A 92 14.01 0.34 6.79
N LEU A 93 14.14 1.65 6.57
CA LEU A 93 12.97 2.54 6.49
C LEU A 93 12.17 2.27 5.21
N LEU A 94 12.85 2.02 4.09
CA LEU A 94 12.20 1.60 2.84
C LEU A 94 11.46 0.26 3.01
N ASP A 95 12.08 -0.72 3.66
CA ASP A 95 11.43 -1.98 3.99
C ASP A 95 10.15 -1.78 4.84
N HIS A 96 10.23 -0.94 5.86
CA HIS A 96 9.09 -0.59 6.69
C HIS A 96 7.95 0.03 5.87
N MET A 97 8.24 1.03 5.02
CA MET A 97 7.25 1.68 4.17
C MET A 97 6.60 0.71 3.18
N ILE A 98 7.36 -0.25 2.64
CA ILE A 98 6.85 -1.31 1.75
C ILE A 98 5.88 -2.23 2.48
N ARG A 99 6.21 -2.70 3.69
CA ARG A 99 5.33 -3.56 4.49
C ARG A 99 4.02 -2.87 4.85
N GLU A 100 4.07 -1.60 5.21
CA GLU A 100 2.85 -0.80 5.44
C GLU A 100 2.00 -0.68 4.18
N ALA A 101 2.63 -0.50 3.01
CA ALA A 101 1.92 -0.41 1.74
C ALA A 101 1.23 -1.73 1.36
N HIS A 102 1.90 -2.86 1.56
CA HIS A 102 1.27 -4.18 1.40
C HIS A 102 0.09 -4.37 2.35
N TYR A 103 0.25 -3.98 3.61
CA TYR A 103 -0.84 -4.06 4.60
C TYR A 103 -2.06 -3.23 4.17
N TYR A 104 -1.84 -2.00 3.70
CA TYR A 104 -2.90 -1.14 3.19
C TYR A 104 -3.64 -1.75 2.00
N ILE A 105 -2.91 -2.31 1.02
CA ILE A 105 -3.53 -2.98 -0.14
C ILE A 105 -4.38 -4.17 0.32
N GLY A 106 -3.86 -5.00 1.23
CA GLY A 106 -4.62 -6.12 1.79
C GLY A 106 -5.93 -5.66 2.42
N LYS A 107 -5.91 -4.55 3.16
CA LYS A 107 -7.13 -3.94 3.73
C LYS A 107 -8.12 -3.47 2.68
N ILE A 108 -7.67 -2.83 1.61
CA ILE A 108 -8.57 -2.41 0.50
C ILE A 108 -9.22 -3.62 -0.17
N ARG A 109 -8.46 -4.69 -0.37
CA ARG A 109 -8.94 -5.91 -1.05
C ARG A 109 -9.83 -6.79 -0.17
N GLY A 110 -9.97 -6.46 1.11
CA GLY A 110 -10.68 -7.30 2.08
C GLY A 110 -9.92 -8.57 2.43
N GLU A 111 -8.60 -8.60 2.22
CA GLU A 111 -7.75 -9.72 2.64
C GLU A 111 -7.61 -9.69 4.17
N CYS A 112 -7.76 -10.86 4.80
CA CYS A 112 -7.46 -11.00 6.23
C CYS A 112 -5.93 -10.86 6.42
N PRO A 113 -5.44 -10.12 7.44
CA PRO A 113 -4.01 -10.00 7.69
C PRO A 113 -3.36 -11.39 7.78
N LYS A 114 -2.35 -11.66 6.95
CA LYS A 114 -1.55 -12.88 7.04
C LYS A 114 -0.52 -12.68 8.16
N ASP A 115 -0.49 -13.60 9.11
CA ASP A 115 0.50 -13.57 10.19
C ASP A 115 1.92 -13.70 9.60
N PRO A 116 2.92 -12.97 10.11
CA PRO A 116 4.28 -12.98 9.57
C PRO A 116 4.98 -14.34 9.65
N ALA A 117 4.39 -15.32 10.32
CA ALA A 117 4.90 -16.70 10.44
C ALA A 117 4.42 -17.65 9.32
N SER A 118 3.59 -17.20 8.36
CA SER A 118 2.99 -18.10 7.36
C SER A 118 3.67 -18.05 5.97
N SER A 119 4.88 -17.52 5.84
CA SER A 119 5.65 -17.62 4.59
C SER A 119 6.31 -19.00 4.51
N GLY A 120 5.52 -20.01 4.15
CA GLY A 120 5.97 -21.35 3.86
C GLY A 120 5.11 -21.95 2.75
N THR A 121 5.77 -22.34 1.67
CA THR A 121 5.26 -23.13 0.53
C THR A 121 4.40 -22.37 -0.49
N GLY A 122 5.00 -22.16 -1.67
CA GLY A 122 4.24 -21.93 -2.88
C GLY A 122 3.47 -23.19 -3.25
N ALA A 123 2.17 -23.04 -3.41
CA ALA A 123 1.30 -23.85 -4.24
C ALA A 123 -0.02 -23.07 -4.43
N ASP A 124 -0.63 -23.25 -5.59
CA ASP A 124 -2.05 -23.00 -5.85
C ASP A 124 -2.46 -21.62 -6.38
N SER A 125 -1.95 -21.29 -7.58
CA SER A 125 -2.86 -20.82 -8.63
C SER A 125 -3.74 -22.01 -9.05
N VAL A 126 -5.06 -21.87 -8.86
CA VAL A 126 -6.20 -22.71 -9.32
C VAL A 126 -7.03 -23.23 -8.13
N ALA A 127 -7.77 -22.34 -7.46
CA ALA A 127 -8.96 -22.67 -6.65
C ALA A 127 -9.71 -21.40 -6.21
N ALA A 128 -9.98 -20.46 -7.12
CA ALA A 128 -10.73 -19.24 -6.82
C ALA A 128 -12.07 -19.24 -7.57
N LEU A 129 -12.97 -20.17 -7.23
CA LEU A 129 -14.41 -20.11 -7.49
C LEU A 129 -15.09 -21.29 -6.78
N GLY A 130 -15.67 -21.03 -5.59
CA GLY A 130 -16.57 -21.97 -4.93
C GLY A 130 -16.18 -22.43 -3.53
N ALA A 131 -16.22 -21.53 -2.54
CA ALA A 131 -16.40 -21.91 -1.13
C ALA A 131 -16.75 -20.72 -0.22
N ALA A 132 -17.66 -19.84 -0.66
CA ALA A 132 -18.14 -18.73 0.16
C ALA A 132 -19.47 -19.05 0.87
N THR A 133 -19.68 -20.28 1.35
CA THR A 133 -20.84 -20.63 2.20
C THR A 133 -20.57 -21.86 3.07
N LYS A 134 -19.72 -21.73 4.09
CA LYS A 134 -19.76 -22.46 5.39
C LYS A 134 -18.43 -22.33 6.12
N LYS A 135 -18.29 -21.29 6.95
CA LYS A 135 -17.53 -21.33 8.20
C LYS A 135 -17.91 -20.14 9.09
N LEU A 136 -19.22 -19.96 9.30
CA LEU A 136 -19.72 -19.30 10.50
C LEU A 136 -19.79 -20.38 11.58
N ARG A 137 -18.69 -20.60 12.31
CA ARG A 137 -18.74 -21.38 13.56
C ARG A 137 -17.52 -21.07 14.44
N LEU A 138 -17.82 -20.35 15.53
CA LEU A 138 -17.21 -20.42 16.85
C LEU A 138 -15.76 -19.93 16.99
N TRP A 139 -15.64 -18.64 17.29
CA TRP A 139 -14.51 -18.10 18.05
C TRP A 139 -14.88 -18.16 19.55
N PRO A 140 -14.13 -18.85 20.43
CA PRO A 140 -14.44 -18.82 21.85
C PRO A 140 -13.90 -17.53 22.49
N ALA A 141 -14.74 -16.93 23.33
CA ALA A 141 -14.41 -15.84 24.23
C ALA A 141 -13.21 -16.22 25.12
N LYS A 142 -12.19 -15.35 25.16
CA LYS A 142 -11.16 -15.42 26.21
C LYS A 142 -11.73 -14.74 27.44
N ASN A 143 -11.97 -15.54 28.49
CA ASN A 143 -12.38 -15.06 29.79
C ASN A 143 -11.26 -14.31 30.51
N ARG A 144 -11.74 -13.34 31.29
CA ARG A 144 -11.09 -12.60 32.36
C ARG A 144 -10.73 -13.52 33.53
#